data_AF-A0A4V2G1F3-F1
#
_entry.id   AF-A0A4V2G1F3-F1
#
_cell.length_a   1.000
_cell.length_b   1.000
_cell.length_c   1.000
_cell.angle_alpha   90.00
_cell.angle_beta   90.00
_cell.angle_gamma   90.00
#
_symmetry.space_group_name_H-M   'P 1'
#
loop_
_entity.id
_entity.type
_entity.pdbx_description
1 polymer ?
#
loop_
_entity_poly.entity_id
_entity_poly.type
_entity_poly.pdbx_seq_one_letter_code
_entity_poly.pdbx_strand_id
1 'polypeptide(L)'
;MPRKIKWRHDIHTILSTVRNSKIETWTRANVEWAFCVSRGSAQTIVKAVGDVQDLGGKHVVSRSSLLAYLEAMINADDLHLAHKTRLDTYEPVPKVKGLQIKVPDDLRTIMVRDLPPEVTLEPGRIEILGANSEMLVERLLLLAMALQNDLETAAQRMDPPRRHSERIDDELRAMFQDLAEREQRAAVSNGAPYRSSVCTAEKIAAD
;
A
#
# COMPACT_ATOMS: atom_id res chain seq x y z
N MET A 1 11.82 38.25 -29.25
CA MET A 1 10.70 37.98 -30.18
C MET A 1 9.86 36.83 -29.63
N PRO A 2 8.53 36.98 -29.52
CA PRO A 2 7.66 35.90 -29.06
C PRO A 2 7.80 34.69 -29.98
N ARG A 3 7.92 33.49 -29.40
CA ARG A 3 8.06 32.25 -30.18
C ARG A 3 6.76 32.04 -30.96
N LYS A 4 6.88 31.87 -32.28
CA LYS A 4 5.72 31.58 -33.14
C LYS A 4 5.07 30.26 -32.70
N ILE A 5 3.77 30.29 -32.49
CA ILE A 5 2.97 29.12 -32.13
C ILE A 5 2.84 28.24 -33.38
N LYS A 6 3.51 27.09 -33.38
CA LYS A 6 3.65 26.21 -34.55
C LYS A 6 2.31 25.70 -35.09
N TRP A 7 1.37 25.40 -34.20
CA TRP A 7 0.07 24.84 -34.54
C TRP A 7 -0.96 25.89 -34.99
N ARG A 8 -0.59 27.18 -35.07
CA ARG A 8 -1.51 28.25 -35.49
C ARG A 8 -2.13 28.00 -36.87
N HIS A 9 -1.32 27.50 -37.80
CA HIS A 9 -1.78 27.26 -39.18
C HIS A 9 -2.70 26.04 -39.29
N ASP A 10 -2.56 25.08 -38.38
CA ASP A 10 -3.29 23.81 -38.42
C ASP A 10 -4.54 23.82 -37.52
N ILE A 11 -4.91 24.97 -36.95
CA ILE A 11 -5.95 25.05 -35.93
C ILE A 11 -7.31 24.49 -36.38
N HIS A 12 -7.68 24.70 -37.65
CA HIS A 12 -8.91 24.16 -38.23
C HIS A 12 -8.84 22.64 -38.42
N THR A 13 -7.68 22.13 -38.83
CA THR A 13 -7.41 20.69 -38.95
C THR A 13 -7.46 20.02 -37.57
N ILE A 14 -6.90 20.66 -36.55
CA ILE A 14 -6.94 20.18 -35.17
C ILE A 14 -8.38 20.18 -34.65
N LEU A 15 -9.14 21.27 -34.87
CA LEU A 15 -10.56 21.36 -34.48
C LEU A 15 -11.39 20.21 -35.08
N SER A 16 -11.25 19.97 -36.39
CA SER A 16 -11.98 18.87 -37.05
C SER A 16 -11.58 17.51 -36.51
N THR A 17 -10.29 17.29 -36.21
CA THR A 17 -9.78 16.07 -35.60
C THR A 17 -10.37 15.84 -34.20
N VAL A 18 -10.37 16.89 -33.36
CA VAL A 18 -10.92 16.82 -32.00
C VAL A 18 -12.43 16.59 -32.03
N ARG A 19 -13.15 17.29 -32.92
CA ARG A 19 -14.61 17.17 -33.07
C ARG A 19 -15.04 15.76 -33.51
N ASN A 20 -14.29 15.15 -34.43
CA ASN A 20 -14.56 13.81 -34.94
C ASN A 20 -14.01 12.68 -34.06
N SER A 21 -13.25 13.00 -33.02
CA SER A 21 -12.73 11.99 -32.09
C SER A 21 -13.84 11.39 -31.23
N LYS A 22 -13.70 10.09 -30.95
CA LYS A 22 -14.54 9.35 -29.98
C LYS A 22 -14.09 9.57 -28.52
N ILE A 23 -13.02 10.33 -28.30
CA ILE A 23 -12.38 10.48 -26.99
C ILE A 23 -13.02 11.68 -26.28
N GLU A 24 -13.71 11.43 -25.18
CA GLU A 24 -14.31 12.50 -24.37
C GLU A 24 -13.30 13.16 -23.42
N THR A 25 -12.35 12.39 -22.88
CA THR A 25 -11.32 12.87 -21.97
C THR A 25 -9.95 12.89 -22.63
N TRP A 26 -9.39 14.07 -22.81
CA TRP A 26 -8.13 14.29 -23.49
C TRP A 26 -6.98 14.36 -22.49
N THR A 27 -6.03 13.44 -22.63
CA THR A 27 -4.79 13.46 -21.86
C THR A 27 -3.75 14.37 -22.51
N ARG A 28 -2.72 14.75 -21.77
CA ARG A 28 -1.52 15.43 -22.31
C ARG A 28 -0.95 14.75 -23.56
N ALA A 29 -0.92 13.41 -23.61
CA ALA A 29 -0.37 12.67 -24.75
C ALA A 29 -1.27 12.81 -26.00
N ASN A 30 -2.59 12.85 -25.81
CA ASN A 30 -3.55 13.06 -26.90
C ASN A 30 -3.39 14.47 -27.47
N VAL A 31 -3.20 15.47 -26.61
CA VAL A 31 -2.93 16.87 -27.02
C VAL A 31 -1.59 16.98 -27.75
N GLU A 32 -0.55 16.30 -27.27
CA GLU A 32 0.76 16.25 -27.94
C GLU A 32 0.64 15.72 -29.37
N TRP A 33 -0.10 14.61 -29.54
CA TRP A 33 -0.34 13.99 -30.83
C TRP A 33 -1.20 14.88 -31.75
N ALA A 34 -2.34 15.39 -31.26
CA ALA A 34 -3.25 16.16 -32.11
C ALA A 34 -2.68 17.51 -32.55
N PHE A 35 -1.89 18.17 -31.69
CA PHE A 35 -1.26 19.46 -32.02
C PHE A 35 0.13 19.32 -32.64
N CYS A 36 0.67 18.09 -32.76
CA CYS A 36 2.04 17.82 -33.23
C CYS A 36 3.10 18.69 -32.53
N VAL A 37 2.97 18.87 -31.22
CA VAL A 37 3.86 19.72 -30.40
C VAL A 37 4.74 18.89 -29.48
N SER A 38 5.76 19.52 -28.88
CA SER A 38 6.52 18.88 -27.80
C SER A 38 5.70 18.77 -26.51
N ARG A 39 6.07 17.81 -25.66
CA ARG A 39 5.52 17.63 -24.31
C ARG A 39 5.32 18.92 -23.51
N GLY A 40 6.31 19.83 -23.49
CA GLY A 40 6.23 21.09 -22.75
C GLY A 40 5.12 22.01 -23.29
N SER A 41 5.03 22.14 -24.61
CA SER A 41 3.99 22.92 -25.27
C SER A 41 2.60 22.30 -25.08
N ALA A 42 2.48 20.97 -25.12
CA ALA A 42 1.22 20.28 -24.83
C ALA A 42 0.74 20.56 -23.40
N GLN A 43 1.65 20.59 -22.41
CA GLN A 43 1.30 20.96 -21.04
C GLN A 43 0.81 22.41 -20.94
N THR A 44 1.43 23.34 -21.67
CA THR A 44 0.99 24.73 -21.74
C THR A 44 -0.41 24.84 -22.36
N ILE A 45 -0.69 24.09 -23.43
CA ILE A 45 -2.03 24.06 -24.04
C ILE A 45 -3.07 23.50 -23.07
N VAL A 46 -2.79 22.37 -22.42
CA VAL A 46 -3.68 21.77 -21.41
C VAL A 46 -4.02 22.78 -20.30
N LYS A 47 -3.05 23.58 -19.85
CA LYS A 47 -3.28 24.64 -18.86
C LYS A 47 -4.13 25.79 -19.42
N ALA A 48 -3.86 26.21 -20.65
CA ALA A 48 -4.58 27.31 -21.29
C ALA A 48 -6.04 26.99 -21.62
N VAL A 49 -6.37 25.71 -21.82
CA VAL A 49 -7.76 25.26 -22.00
C VAL A 49 -8.58 25.46 -20.71
N GLY A 50 -7.94 25.25 -19.55
CA GLY A 50 -8.62 25.26 -18.25
C GLY A 50 -9.39 23.96 -18.00
N ASP A 51 -10.07 23.88 -16.85
CA ASP A 51 -10.91 22.73 -16.47
C ASP A 51 -10.15 21.39 -16.44
N VAL A 52 -8.93 21.43 -15.89
CA VAL A 52 -8.06 20.26 -15.78
C VAL A 52 -8.52 19.41 -14.58
N GLN A 53 -9.03 18.22 -14.86
CA GLN A 53 -9.40 17.24 -13.84
C GLN A 53 -8.22 16.32 -13.54
N ASP A 54 -8.01 15.98 -12.27
CA ASP A 54 -7.03 14.97 -11.87
C ASP A 54 -7.72 13.61 -11.73
N LEU A 55 -7.43 12.71 -12.67
CA LEU A 55 -7.92 11.32 -12.66
C LEU A 55 -6.72 10.39 -12.43
N GLY A 56 -6.56 9.92 -11.19
CA GLY A 56 -5.52 8.96 -10.84
C GLY A 56 -4.09 9.46 -11.09
N GLY A 57 -3.82 10.74 -10.79
CA GLY A 57 -2.53 11.39 -11.01
C GLY A 57 -2.29 11.83 -12.47
N LYS A 58 -3.30 11.69 -13.34
CA LYS A 58 -3.26 12.16 -14.72
C LYS A 58 -4.19 13.35 -14.88
N HIS A 59 -3.60 14.45 -15.33
CA HIS A 59 -4.30 15.66 -15.72
C HIS A 59 -5.00 15.44 -17.06
N VAL A 60 -6.32 15.50 -17.05
CA VAL A 60 -7.17 15.35 -18.24
C VAL A 60 -8.03 16.58 -18.45
N VAL A 61 -8.45 16.79 -19.69
CA VAL A 61 -9.33 17.90 -20.09
C VAL A 61 -10.51 17.32 -20.86
N SER A 62 -11.70 17.89 -20.66
CA SER A 62 -12.89 17.45 -21.40
C SER A 62 -12.81 17.88 -22.88
N ARG A 63 -13.39 17.07 -23.77
CA ARG A 63 -13.47 17.38 -25.21
C ARG A 63 -14.23 18.68 -25.46
N SER A 64 -15.29 18.95 -24.70
CA SER A 64 -16.06 20.20 -24.79
C SER A 64 -15.20 21.42 -24.45
N SER A 65 -14.43 21.37 -23.36
CA SER A 65 -13.53 22.46 -22.98
C SER A 65 -12.43 22.68 -24.02
N LEU A 66 -11.87 21.59 -24.58
CA LEU A 66 -10.87 21.67 -25.65
C LEU A 66 -11.45 22.28 -26.95
N LEU A 67 -12.68 21.92 -27.33
CA LEU A 67 -13.36 22.49 -28.49
C LEU A 67 -13.67 23.97 -28.28
N ALA A 68 -14.22 24.35 -27.13
CA ALA A 68 -14.50 25.74 -26.79
C ALA A 68 -13.22 26.60 -26.81
N TYR A 69 -12.10 26.05 -26.32
CA TYR A 69 -10.80 26.69 -26.43
C TYR A 69 -10.38 26.90 -27.88
N LEU A 70 -10.45 25.87 -28.73
CA LEU A 70 -10.05 25.96 -30.14
C LEU A 70 -10.94 26.95 -30.92
N GLU A 71 -12.24 26.94 -30.69
CA GLU A 71 -13.19 27.89 -31.30
C GLU A 71 -12.89 29.33 -30.85
N ALA A 72 -12.57 29.55 -29.58
CA ALA A 72 -12.15 30.86 -29.09
C ALA A 72 -10.81 31.33 -29.69
N MET A 73 -9.88 30.41 -29.97
CA MET A 73 -8.61 30.74 -30.62
C MET A 73 -8.76 31.04 -32.12
N ILE A 74 -9.73 30.42 -32.80
CA ILE A 74 -10.07 30.72 -34.21
C ILE A 74 -10.68 32.11 -34.34
N ASN A 75 -11.54 32.49 -33.39
CA ASN A 75 -12.24 33.78 -33.40
C ASN A 75 -11.40 34.95 -32.87
N ALA A 76 -10.17 34.71 -32.40
CA ALA A 76 -9.32 35.74 -31.83
C ALA A 76 -8.47 36.44 -32.91
N ASP A 77 -8.43 37.78 -32.86
CA ASP A 77 -7.61 38.59 -33.78
C ASP A 77 -6.10 38.29 -33.65
N ASP A 78 -5.63 38.13 -32.40
CA ASP A 78 -4.27 37.67 -32.09
C ASP A 78 -4.30 36.42 -31.20
N LEU A 79 -4.03 35.28 -31.84
CA LEU A 79 -3.93 33.98 -31.18
C LEU A 79 -2.88 33.96 -30.07
N HIS A 80 -1.74 34.63 -30.26
CA HIS A 80 -0.68 34.60 -29.24
C HIS A 80 -1.10 35.35 -27.99
N LEU A 81 -1.73 36.52 -28.16
CA LEU A 81 -2.29 37.28 -27.04
C LEU A 81 -3.41 36.50 -26.35
N ALA A 82 -4.36 35.96 -27.11
CA ALA A 82 -5.49 35.20 -26.56
C ALA A 82 -5.04 33.94 -25.79
N HIS A 83 -4.04 33.22 -26.32
CA HIS A 83 -3.45 32.07 -25.63
C HIS A 83 -2.76 32.47 -24.33
N LYS A 84 -1.98 33.56 -24.35
CA LYS A 84 -1.30 34.07 -23.17
C LYS A 84 -2.27 34.57 -22.10
N THR A 85 -3.29 35.34 -22.50
CA THR A 85 -4.31 35.83 -21.56
C THR A 85 -4.99 34.66 -20.85
N ARG A 86 -5.34 33.59 -21.58
CA ARG A 86 -5.91 32.38 -20.96
C ARG A 86 -4.93 31.67 -20.01
N LEU A 87 -3.66 31.58 -20.36
CA LEU A 87 -2.63 31.04 -19.46
C LEU A 87 -2.52 31.82 -18.15
N ASP A 88 -2.66 33.14 -18.23
CA ASP A 88 -2.59 34.02 -17.07
C ASP A 88 -3.91 33.98 -16.26
N THR A 89 -5.06 33.76 -16.91
CA THR A 89 -6.37 33.60 -16.24
C THR A 89 -6.54 32.27 -15.52
N TYR A 90 -6.09 31.17 -16.12
CA TYR A 90 -6.18 29.85 -15.50
C TYR A 90 -4.96 29.60 -14.62
N GLU A 91 -5.10 29.90 -13.32
CA GLU A 91 -4.09 29.65 -12.30
C GLU A 91 -3.53 28.22 -12.41
N PRO A 92 -2.23 28.02 -12.14
CA PRO A 92 -1.62 26.71 -12.22
C PRO A 92 -2.29 25.77 -11.22
N VAL A 93 -2.82 24.63 -11.72
CA VAL A 93 -3.24 23.49 -10.88
C VAL A 93 -2.21 23.32 -9.77
N PRO A 94 -2.59 23.40 -8.49
CA PRO A 94 -1.64 23.35 -7.39
C PRO A 94 -0.82 22.08 -7.55
N LYS A 95 0.47 22.26 -7.82
CA LYS A 95 1.42 21.15 -7.81
C LYS A 95 1.38 20.62 -6.39
N VAL A 96 0.70 19.48 -6.20
CA VAL A 96 0.80 18.72 -4.96
C VAL A 96 2.27 18.35 -4.86
N LYS A 97 3.04 19.13 -4.09
CA LYS A 97 4.40 18.74 -3.74
C LYS A 97 4.22 17.46 -2.97
N GLY A 98 4.59 16.34 -3.57
CA GLY A 98 4.62 15.07 -2.87
C GLY A 98 5.38 15.29 -1.57
N LEU A 99 4.78 14.90 -0.46
CA LEU A 99 5.36 15.04 0.86
C LEU A 99 6.70 14.28 0.85
N GLN A 100 7.81 15.01 0.75
CA GLN A 100 9.13 14.42 0.79
C GLN A 100 9.51 14.21 2.23
N ILE A 101 9.04 13.11 2.81
CA ILE A 101 9.51 12.67 4.12
C ILE A 101 10.92 12.14 3.90
N LYS A 102 11.91 12.84 4.47
CA LYS A 102 13.27 12.32 4.57
C LYS A 102 13.25 11.26 5.65
N VAL A 103 13.25 10.00 5.23
CA VAL A 103 13.41 8.85 6.10
C VAL A 103 14.90 8.75 6.42
N PRO A 104 15.34 8.89 7.69
CA PRO A 104 16.74 8.66 8.05
C PRO A 104 17.21 7.27 7.60
N ASP A 105 18.41 7.18 7.03
CA ASP A 105 18.98 5.91 6.52
C ASP A 105 19.18 4.85 7.64
N ASP A 106 19.22 5.30 8.89
CA ASP A 106 19.40 4.46 10.09
C ASP A 106 18.15 3.64 10.47
N LEU A 107 17.03 3.77 9.75
CA LEU A 107 15.77 3.11 10.09
C LEU A 107 15.64 1.66 9.59
N ARG A 108 16.65 1.13 8.87
CA ARG A 108 16.62 -0.25 8.35
C ARG A 108 16.66 -1.33 9.44
N THR A 109 16.99 -0.99 10.69
CA THR A 109 17.17 -1.96 11.78
C THR A 109 16.17 -1.80 12.92
N ILE A 110 15.11 -1.02 12.75
CA ILE A 110 14.12 -0.81 13.82
C ILE A 110 13.41 -2.13 14.11
N MET A 111 13.47 -2.56 15.37
CA MET A 111 12.68 -3.68 15.88
C MET A 111 11.44 -3.16 16.61
N VAL A 112 10.50 -4.06 16.89
CA VAL A 112 9.25 -3.74 17.64
C VAL A 112 9.52 -3.20 19.06
N ARG A 113 10.75 -3.38 19.56
CA ARG A 113 11.22 -2.87 20.86
C ARG A 113 11.70 -1.42 20.79
N ASP A 114 12.09 -0.96 19.61
CA ASP A 114 12.65 0.38 19.38
C ASP A 114 11.58 1.36 18.88
N LEU A 115 10.31 0.92 18.88
CA LEU A 115 9.19 1.79 18.54
C LEU A 115 9.06 2.91 19.58
N PRO A 116 8.86 4.15 19.13
CA PRO A 116 8.69 5.28 20.03
C PRO A 116 7.41 5.12 20.86
N PRO A 117 7.34 5.69 22.08
CA PRO A 117 6.24 5.48 23.02
C PRO A 117 4.88 5.95 22.49
N GLU A 118 4.86 6.76 21.44
CA GLU A 118 3.66 7.24 20.77
C GLU A 118 3.07 6.27 19.75
N VAL A 119 3.74 5.14 19.49
CA VAL A 119 3.21 4.00 18.72
C VAL A 119 2.96 2.85 19.69
N THR A 120 1.70 2.60 20.00
CA THR A 120 1.30 1.51 20.89
C THR A 120 0.71 0.36 20.10
N LEU A 121 1.18 -0.84 20.43
CA LEU A 121 0.72 -2.11 19.86
C LEU A 121 0.02 -2.90 20.98
N GLU A 122 -1.30 -2.95 20.93
CA GLU A 122 -2.15 -3.73 21.82
C GLU A 122 -2.82 -4.87 21.04
N PRO A 123 -3.29 -5.95 21.71
CA PRO A 123 -4.01 -7.00 21.03
C PRO A 123 -5.26 -6.47 20.30
N GLY A 124 -5.27 -6.60 18.97
CA GLY A 124 -6.34 -6.08 18.12
C GLY A 124 -6.41 -4.55 17.96
N ARG A 125 -5.43 -3.78 18.45
CA ARG A 125 -5.43 -2.31 18.37
C ARG A 125 -4.03 -1.74 18.16
N ILE A 126 -3.90 -0.86 17.16
CA ILE A 126 -2.68 -0.10 16.88
C ILE A 126 -3.04 1.37 17.05
N GLU A 127 -2.34 2.08 17.92
CA GLU A 127 -2.47 3.53 18.03
C GLU A 127 -1.19 4.23 17.63
N ILE A 128 -1.36 5.32 16.88
CA ILE A 128 -0.27 6.20 16.46
C ILE A 128 -0.71 7.62 16.81
N LEU A 129 -0.04 8.21 17.79
CA LEU A 129 -0.25 9.61 18.15
C LEU A 129 0.70 10.48 17.30
N GLY A 130 0.33 11.73 17.03
CA GLY A 130 1.16 12.67 16.28
C GLY A 130 0.62 14.10 16.39
N ALA A 131 1.51 15.09 16.49
CA ALA A 131 1.13 16.50 16.62
C ALA A 131 0.79 17.15 15.26
N ASN A 132 1.30 16.59 14.16
CA ASN A 132 1.06 17.03 12.80
C ASN A 132 0.95 15.82 11.86
N SER A 133 0.43 16.05 10.65
CA SER A 133 0.26 14.99 9.64
C SER A 133 1.60 14.37 9.20
N GLU A 134 2.67 15.16 9.17
CA GLU A 134 4.02 14.69 8.83
C GLU A 134 4.54 13.66 9.85
N MET A 135 4.45 13.95 11.15
CA MET A 135 4.81 12.98 12.21
C MET A 135 3.97 11.72 12.14
N LEU A 136 2.68 11.84 11.83
CA LEU A 136 1.79 10.67 11.79
C LEU A 136 2.23 9.71 10.69
N VAL A 137 2.55 10.24 9.50
CA VAL A 137 3.04 9.43 8.38
C VAL A 137 4.45 8.90 8.64
N GLU A 138 5.33 9.68 9.28
CA GLU A 138 6.66 9.21 9.69
C GLU A 138 6.54 8.04 10.68
N ARG A 139 5.68 8.16 11.70
CA ARG A 139 5.44 7.11 12.70
C ARG A 139 4.78 5.87 12.10
N LEU A 140 3.87 6.04 11.15
CA LEU A 140 3.29 4.94 10.39
C LEU A 140 4.35 4.19 9.58
N LEU A 141 5.30 4.92 8.98
CA LEU A 141 6.40 4.32 8.26
C LEU A 141 7.34 3.56 9.20
N LEU A 142 7.68 4.11 10.37
CA LEU A 142 8.47 3.43 11.40
C LEU A 142 7.82 2.11 11.82
N LEU A 143 6.50 2.13 12.03
CA LEU A 143 5.74 0.92 12.33
C LEU A 143 5.82 -0.10 11.19
N ALA A 144 5.60 0.32 9.94
CA ALA A 144 5.66 -0.57 8.78
C ALA A 144 7.05 -1.22 8.64
N MET A 145 8.13 -0.46 8.89
CA MET A 145 9.49 -0.99 8.88
C MET A 145 9.76 -1.96 10.04
N ALA A 146 9.29 -1.64 11.25
CA ALA A 146 9.41 -2.53 12.40
C ALA A 146 8.66 -3.86 12.17
N LEU A 147 7.47 -3.82 11.56
CA LEU A 147 6.70 -5.01 11.17
C LEU A 147 7.40 -5.83 10.09
N GLN A 148 8.09 -5.17 9.15
CA GLN A 148 8.85 -5.86 8.10
C GLN A 148 10.07 -6.59 8.67
N ASN A 149 10.72 -6.02 9.68
CA ASN A 149 11.94 -6.56 10.28
C ASN A 149 11.67 -7.61 11.38
N ASP A 150 10.60 -7.43 12.16
CA ASP A 150 10.33 -8.20 13.38
C ASP A 150 8.84 -8.57 13.47
N LEU A 151 8.37 -9.23 12.42
CA LEU A 151 6.97 -9.65 12.28
C LEU A 151 6.55 -10.62 13.38
N GLU A 152 7.45 -11.52 13.81
CA GLU A 152 7.14 -12.53 14.83
C GLU A 152 6.86 -11.90 16.19
N THR A 153 7.70 -10.95 16.63
CA THR A 153 7.49 -10.25 17.90
C THR A 153 6.25 -9.35 17.85
N ALA A 154 5.98 -8.72 16.71
CA ALA A 154 4.76 -7.93 16.52
C ALA A 154 3.50 -8.81 16.60
N ALA A 155 3.51 -9.96 15.90
CA ALA A 155 2.42 -10.92 15.93
C ALA A 155 2.19 -11.45 17.35
N GLN A 156 3.23 -11.74 18.12
CA GLN A 156 3.07 -12.17 19.52
C GLN A 156 2.45 -11.09 20.43
N ARG A 157 2.68 -9.80 20.14
CA ARG A 157 2.06 -8.68 20.88
C ARG A 157 0.62 -8.41 20.47
N MET A 158 0.31 -8.52 19.17
CA MET A 158 -1.03 -8.26 18.63
C MET A 158 -1.96 -9.47 18.78
N ASP A 159 -1.42 -10.67 18.67
CA ASP A 159 -2.12 -11.94 18.77
C ASP A 159 -1.43 -12.80 19.85
N PRO A 160 -1.52 -12.41 21.14
CA PRO A 160 -0.97 -13.23 22.20
C PRO A 160 -1.60 -14.63 22.12
N PRO A 161 -0.80 -15.71 22.23
CA PRO A 161 -1.32 -17.05 22.17
C PRO A 161 -2.43 -17.18 23.21
N ARG A 162 -3.60 -17.68 22.77
CA ARG A 162 -4.75 -17.90 23.64
C ARG A 162 -4.23 -18.65 24.87
N ARG A 163 -4.31 -18.04 26.05
CA ARG A 163 -4.00 -18.76 27.30
C ARG A 163 -4.82 -20.05 27.26
N HIS A 164 -4.14 -21.19 27.33
CA HIS A 164 -4.83 -22.46 27.56
C HIS A 164 -5.74 -22.25 28.77
N SER A 165 -7.04 -22.47 28.59
CA SER A 165 -8.00 -22.33 29.67
C SER A 165 -7.60 -23.31 30.78
N GLU A 166 -7.39 -22.80 32.00
CA GLU A 166 -7.01 -23.56 33.21
C GLU A 166 -7.90 -24.82 33.42
N ARG A 167 -9.14 -24.77 32.89
CA ARG A 167 -10.10 -25.87 32.90
C ARG A 167 -9.61 -27.15 32.20
N ILE A 168 -8.82 -27.04 31.13
CA ILE A 168 -8.25 -28.21 30.43
C ILE A 168 -7.14 -28.84 31.28
N ASP A 169 -6.38 -28.02 32.01
CA ASP A 169 -5.31 -28.51 32.88
C ASP A 169 -5.86 -29.25 34.10
N ASP A 170 -7.01 -28.82 34.62
CA ASP A 170 -7.71 -29.52 35.71
C ASP A 170 -8.33 -30.85 35.26
N GLU A 171 -8.94 -30.90 34.07
CA GLU A 171 -9.48 -32.14 33.50
C GLU A 171 -8.37 -33.15 33.17
N LEU A 172 -7.24 -32.69 32.60
CA LEU A 172 -6.08 -33.54 32.35
C LEU A 172 -5.46 -34.06 33.65
N ARG A 173 -5.33 -33.22 34.69
CA ARG A 173 -4.86 -33.67 36.01
C ARG A 173 -5.78 -34.72 36.60
N ALA A 174 -7.10 -34.53 36.50
CA ALA A 174 -8.08 -35.52 36.96
C ALA A 174 -7.96 -36.86 36.20
N MET A 175 -7.74 -36.81 34.88
CA MET A 175 -7.51 -38.02 34.07
C MET A 175 -6.21 -38.74 34.45
N PHE A 176 -5.12 -38.01 34.68
CA PHE A 176 -3.85 -38.62 35.11
C PHE A 176 -3.95 -39.23 36.52
N GLN A 177 -4.75 -38.64 37.42
CA GLN A 177 -5.02 -39.20 38.74
C GLN A 177 -5.85 -40.49 38.65
N ASP A 178 -6.93 -40.51 37.85
CA ASP A 178 -7.74 -41.72 37.63
C ASP A 178 -6.91 -42.85 37.00
N LEU A 179 -6.00 -42.54 36.07
CA LEU A 179 -5.10 -43.53 35.47
C LEU A 179 -4.15 -44.13 36.50
N ALA A 180 -3.54 -43.30 37.36
CA ALA A 180 -2.65 -43.75 38.43
C ALA A 180 -3.37 -44.65 39.45
N GLU A 181 -4.64 -44.33 39.78
CA GLU A 181 -5.45 -45.17 40.66
C GLU A 181 -5.79 -46.53 40.04
N ARG A 182 -6.06 -46.57 38.72
CA ARG A 182 -6.32 -47.82 38.00
C ARG A 182 -5.08 -48.70 37.92
N GLU A 183 -3.91 -48.10 37.68
CA GLU A 183 -2.63 -48.84 37.69
C GLU A 183 -2.32 -49.42 39.07
N GLN A 184 -2.54 -48.66 40.15
CA GLN A 184 -2.38 -49.17 41.52
C GLN A 184 -3.35 -50.32 41.82
N ARG A 185 -4.62 -50.21 41.41
CA ARG A 185 -5.60 -51.31 41.57
C ARG A 185 -5.22 -52.55 40.76
N ALA A 186 -4.71 -52.38 39.54
CA ALA A 186 -4.24 -53.48 38.70
C ALA A 186 -2.97 -54.14 39.27
N ALA A 187 -2.07 -53.35 39.87
CA ALA A 187 -0.88 -53.87 40.54
C ALA A 187 -1.24 -54.67 41.81
N VAL A 188 -2.25 -54.24 42.56
CA VAL A 188 -2.77 -54.97 43.72
C VAL A 188 -3.54 -56.24 43.31
N SER A 189 -4.27 -56.22 42.18
CA SER A 189 -4.99 -57.41 41.69
C SER A 189 -4.09 -58.45 41.03
N ASN A 190 -2.94 -58.05 40.49
CA ASN A 190 -1.97 -58.95 39.84
C ASN A 190 -0.92 -59.54 40.81
N GLY A 191 -1.12 -59.42 42.12
CA GLY A 191 -0.35 -60.11 43.15
C GLY A 191 -0.63 -61.63 43.25
N ALA A 192 -0.78 -62.33 42.12
CA ALA A 192 -0.78 -63.79 42.04
C ALA A 192 0.57 -64.26 41.49
N PRO A 193 1.25 -65.24 42.10
CA PRO A 193 2.66 -65.51 41.85
C PRO A 193 2.85 -66.08 40.44
N TYR A 194 3.60 -65.34 39.62
CA TYR A 194 4.08 -65.80 38.32
C TYR A 194 5.06 -66.96 38.56
N ARG A 195 4.61 -68.21 38.32
CA ARG A 195 5.47 -69.39 38.34
C ARG A 195 6.55 -69.23 37.26
N SER A 196 7.77 -69.02 37.72
CA SER A 196 9.02 -69.16 36.96
C SER A 196 9.09 -70.57 36.35
N SER A 197 8.81 -70.68 35.05
CA SER A 197 9.26 -71.82 34.24
C SER A 197 10.57 -71.43 33.56
N VAL A 198 11.66 -71.87 34.16
CA VAL A 198 13.00 -71.88 33.58
C VAL A 198 12.99 -72.93 32.47
N CYS A 199 13.12 -72.50 31.21
CA CYS A 199 13.59 -73.37 30.13
C CYS A 199 14.96 -72.86 29.67
N THR A 200 15.97 -73.62 30.06
CA THR A 200 17.37 -73.59 29.64
C THR A 200 17.51 -73.64 28.12
N ALA A 201 18.17 -72.62 27.54
CA ALA A 201 18.76 -72.72 26.21
C ALA A 201 20.21 -73.17 26.37
N GLU A 202 20.44 -74.45 26.11
CA GLU A 202 21.77 -75.06 26.14
C GLU A 202 22.53 -74.71 24.85
N LYS A 203 23.76 -74.29 25.09
CA LYS A 203 24.80 -73.86 24.16
C LYS A 203 25.22 -75.05 23.27
N ILE A 204 25.23 -74.89 21.95
CA ILE A 204 26.02 -75.76 21.05
C ILE A 204 27.02 -74.87 20.31
N ALA A 205 28.30 -75.08 20.62
CA ALA A 205 29.45 -74.61 19.88
C ALA A 205 30.52 -75.72 19.90
N ALA A 206 31.24 -75.85 18.78
CA ALA A 206 32.38 -76.74 18.48
C ALA A 206 31.98 -78.22 18.20
N ASP A 207 32.37 -78.86 17.11
CA ASP A 207 33.48 -78.68 16.14
C ASP A 207 33.05 -78.87 14.68
#